data_AF-A0A821VFL3-F1
#
_entry.id   AF-A0A821VFL3-F1
#
_cell.length_a   1.000
_cell.length_b   1.000
_cell.length_c   1.000
_cell.angle_alpha   90.00
_cell.angle_beta   90.00
_cell.angle_gamma   90.00
#
_symmetry.space_group_name_H-M   'P 1'
#
loop_
_entity.id
_entity.type
_entity.pdbx_description
1 polymer ?
#
loop_
_entity_poly.entity_id
_entity_poly.type
_entity_poly.pdbx_seq_one_letter_code
_entity_poly.pdbx_strand_id
1 'polypeptide(L)'
;MTCANKVSIQVYDAFRSDKITQIDESLALVQTPSTTQRRFRSLQFISKYKGSEYRCLFHFGLTSLVRHINDNELKNLLFSFVSAINLASSNYVTVETIEIVEKLLNYFVQRFQQIFGIRHMSSNIHSLLHVHQGLSVMGPLWFYSTFSFEGIDKDLVSTVHGTTEFAKQLIRQHILYRDSLVLHKHESYPLILFTFNEELLDRKQQK
;
A
#
# COMPACT_ATOMS: atom_id res chain seq x y z
N MET A 1 -10.59 -8.93 -2.48
CA MET A 1 -10.14 -7.78 -3.32
C MET A 1 -11.25 -7.15 -4.19
N THR A 2 -12.50 -7.62 -4.16
CA THR A 2 -13.61 -7.12 -5.00
C THR A 2 -14.31 -5.85 -4.47
N CYS A 3 -14.23 -5.55 -3.17
CA CYS A 3 -14.90 -4.37 -2.61
C CYS A 3 -14.08 -3.08 -2.73
N ALA A 4 -12.74 -3.16 -2.73
CA ALA A 4 -11.86 -2.00 -2.95
C ALA A 4 -12.13 -1.36 -4.34
N ASN A 5 -12.40 -2.19 -5.36
CA ASN A 5 -12.72 -1.73 -6.71
C ASN A 5 -14.05 -0.97 -6.82
N LYS A 6 -15.01 -1.17 -5.90
CA LYS A 6 -16.30 -0.45 -5.95
C LYS A 6 -16.24 0.92 -5.27
N VAL A 7 -15.43 1.06 -4.21
CA VAL A 7 -15.23 2.35 -3.54
C VAL A 7 -14.41 3.30 -4.41
N SER A 8 -13.40 2.78 -5.11
CA SER A 8 -12.59 3.57 -6.04
C SER A 8 -13.35 4.05 -7.27
N ILE A 9 -14.38 3.32 -7.73
CA ILE A 9 -15.28 3.77 -8.81
C ILE A 9 -16.14 4.97 -8.36
N GLN A 10 -16.56 5.05 -7.09
CA GLN A 10 -17.46 6.12 -6.64
C GLN A 10 -16.74 7.41 -6.24
N VAL A 11 -15.52 7.30 -5.70
CA VAL A 11 -14.63 8.46 -5.59
C VAL A 11 -14.30 8.99 -6.99
N TYR A 12 -14.15 8.10 -7.98
CA TYR A 12 -13.97 8.48 -9.38
C TYR A 12 -15.21 9.14 -9.99
N ASP A 13 -16.42 8.67 -9.68
CA ASP A 13 -17.68 9.32 -10.11
C ASP A 13 -17.82 10.76 -9.55
N ALA A 14 -17.16 11.08 -8.44
CA ALA A 14 -17.07 12.45 -7.93
C ALA A 14 -16.17 13.38 -8.77
N PHE A 15 -15.29 12.82 -9.62
CA PHE A 15 -14.36 13.56 -10.47
C PHE A 15 -14.75 13.43 -11.96
N ARG A 16 -15.34 14.49 -12.51
CA ARG A 16 -15.61 14.62 -13.97
C ARG A 16 -14.32 14.50 -14.79
N SER A 17 -14.39 14.08 -16.06
CA SER A 17 -13.25 13.91 -16.99
C SER A 17 -12.27 15.09 -16.99
N ASP A 18 -12.77 16.32 -16.96
CA ASP A 18 -11.95 17.53 -17.06
C ASP A 18 -11.24 17.86 -15.74
N LYS A 19 -11.75 17.35 -14.61
CA LYS A 19 -11.06 17.46 -13.31
C LYS A 19 -9.95 16.44 -13.19
N ILE A 20 -10.10 15.27 -13.83
CA ILE A 20 -9.10 14.20 -13.77
C ILE A 20 -7.78 14.65 -14.37
N THR A 21 -7.80 15.35 -15.51
CA THR A 21 -6.57 15.89 -16.12
C THR A 21 -5.87 16.89 -15.22
N GLN A 22 -6.61 17.83 -14.60
CA GLN A 22 -6.05 18.81 -13.66
C GLN A 22 -5.45 18.15 -12.41
N ILE A 23 -6.09 17.10 -11.91
CA ILE A 23 -5.60 16.34 -10.77
C ILE A 23 -4.34 15.57 -11.17
N ASP A 24 -4.33 14.91 -12.34
CA ASP A 24 -3.16 14.18 -12.85
C ASP A 24 -1.95 15.10 -13.04
N GLU A 25 -2.15 16.32 -13.55
CA GLU A 25 -1.11 17.36 -13.64
C GLU A 25 -0.56 17.73 -12.26
N SER A 26 -1.45 17.94 -11.29
CA SER A 26 -1.06 18.25 -9.90
C SER A 26 -0.35 17.08 -9.22
N LEU A 27 -0.77 15.85 -9.51
CA LEU A 27 -0.19 14.61 -9.02
C LEU A 27 1.19 14.34 -9.65
N ALA A 28 1.43 14.76 -10.89
CA ALA A 28 2.73 14.65 -11.55
C ALA A 28 3.81 15.52 -10.88
N LEU A 29 3.41 16.59 -10.18
CA LEU A 29 4.33 17.45 -9.42
C LEU A 29 4.69 16.89 -8.03
N VAL A 30 3.91 15.93 -7.52
CA VAL A 30 4.14 15.34 -6.19
C VAL A 30 5.40 14.47 -6.24
N GLN A 31 6.40 14.84 -5.43
CA GLN A 31 7.60 14.04 -5.24
C GLN A 31 7.34 12.93 -4.23
N THR A 32 7.77 11.71 -4.57
CA THR A 32 7.69 10.54 -3.70
C THR A 32 9.10 10.07 -3.33
N PRO A 33 9.32 9.55 -2.11
CA PRO A 33 10.61 8.97 -1.74
C PRO A 33 11.04 7.85 -2.71
N SER A 34 12.34 7.72 -2.96
CA SER A 34 12.92 6.68 -3.83
C SER A 34 12.62 5.25 -3.36
N THR A 35 12.32 5.07 -2.07
CA THR A 35 11.91 3.80 -1.47
C THR A 35 10.50 3.35 -1.88
N THR A 36 9.72 4.22 -2.52
CA THR A 36 8.36 3.89 -2.97
C THR A 36 8.43 3.05 -4.25
N GLN A 37 8.06 1.77 -4.15
CA GLN A 37 8.17 0.83 -5.28
C GLN A 37 7.36 1.22 -6.54
N ARG A 38 6.25 1.95 -6.36
CA ARG A 38 5.37 2.36 -7.48
C ARG A 38 4.76 3.73 -7.24
N ARG A 39 4.81 4.58 -8.27
CA ARG A 39 4.04 5.81 -8.37
C ARG A 39 2.60 5.50 -8.77
N PHE A 40 1.64 6.31 -8.34
CA PHE A 40 0.27 6.23 -8.85
C PHE A 40 0.26 6.57 -10.36
N ARG A 41 -0.54 5.84 -11.14
CA ARG A 41 -0.79 6.14 -12.56
C ARG A 41 -1.73 7.34 -12.70
N SER A 42 -2.15 7.66 -13.93
CA SER A 42 -3.30 8.56 -14.12
C SER A 42 -4.53 8.01 -13.39
N LEU A 43 -5.34 8.90 -12.80
CA LEU A 43 -6.59 8.53 -12.15
C LEU A 43 -7.57 7.89 -13.12
N GLN A 44 -7.43 8.07 -14.44
CA GLN A 44 -8.23 7.38 -15.47
C GLN A 44 -8.22 5.85 -15.30
N PHE A 45 -7.15 5.32 -14.73
CA PHE A 45 -6.97 3.88 -14.49
C PHE A 45 -7.22 3.48 -13.03
N ILE A 46 -7.89 4.31 -12.22
CA ILE A 46 -8.08 4.07 -10.79
C ILE A 46 -8.72 2.71 -10.49
N SER A 47 -9.62 2.23 -11.36
CA SER A 47 -10.25 0.91 -11.23
C SER A 47 -9.29 -0.27 -11.37
N LYS A 48 -8.10 -0.02 -11.95
CA LYS A 48 -7.02 -1.00 -12.16
C LYS A 48 -5.85 -0.80 -11.20
N TYR A 49 -5.97 0.10 -10.22
CA TYR A 49 -4.90 0.34 -9.26
C TYR A 49 -4.68 -0.87 -8.36
N LYS A 50 -3.42 -1.15 -8.08
CA LYS A 50 -3.01 -2.10 -7.05
C LYS A 50 -2.99 -1.42 -5.68
N GLY A 51 -3.01 -2.21 -4.60
CA GLY A 51 -2.94 -1.69 -3.24
C GLY A 51 -1.75 -0.74 -3.01
N SER A 52 -0.59 -1.03 -3.60
CA SER A 52 0.60 -0.16 -3.55
C SER A 52 0.37 1.23 -4.16
N GLU A 53 -0.45 1.31 -5.21
CA GLU A 53 -0.74 2.58 -5.90
C GLU A 53 -1.75 3.41 -5.10
N TYR A 54 -2.78 2.79 -4.54
CA TYR A 54 -3.70 3.48 -3.61
C TYR A 54 -2.95 3.99 -2.38
N ARG A 55 -2.05 3.17 -1.83
CA ARG A 55 -1.19 3.58 -0.72
C ARG A 55 -0.41 4.84 -1.07
N CYS A 56 0.29 4.84 -2.21
CA CYS A 56 1.05 5.99 -2.69
C CYS A 56 0.15 7.24 -2.91
N LEU A 57 -1.01 7.05 -3.53
CA LEU A 57 -1.98 8.11 -3.77
C LEU A 57 -2.47 8.76 -2.48
N PHE A 58 -2.84 7.95 -1.47
CA PHE A 58 -3.38 8.48 -0.22
C PHE A 58 -2.30 9.08 0.68
N HIS A 59 -1.08 8.55 0.70
CA HIS A 59 -0.03 9.12 1.55
C HIS A 59 0.59 10.39 0.97
N PHE A 60 0.77 10.47 -0.36
CA PHE A 60 1.51 11.57 -0.99
C PHE A 60 0.62 12.46 -1.87
N GLY A 61 -0.39 11.89 -2.53
CA GLY A 61 -1.26 12.58 -3.48
C GLY A 61 -2.55 13.16 -2.89
N LEU A 62 -2.84 12.93 -1.59
CA LEU A 62 -4.10 13.34 -0.98
C LEU A 62 -4.33 14.85 -1.05
N THR A 63 -3.29 15.66 -0.84
CA THR A 63 -3.40 17.12 -0.90
C THR A 63 -3.80 17.60 -2.30
N SER A 64 -3.23 16.99 -3.34
CA SER A 64 -3.62 17.22 -4.73
C SER A 64 -5.07 16.78 -4.98
N LEU A 65 -5.49 15.60 -4.50
CA LEU A 65 -6.88 15.15 -4.63
C LEU A 65 -7.89 16.10 -3.97
N VAL A 66 -7.67 16.44 -2.70
CA VAL A 66 -8.57 17.25 -1.88
C VAL A 66 -8.75 18.66 -2.45
N ARG A 67 -7.73 19.23 -3.10
CA ARG A 67 -7.80 20.55 -3.73
C ARG A 67 -8.92 20.65 -4.77
N HIS A 68 -9.22 19.57 -5.48
CA HIS A 68 -10.22 19.55 -6.56
C HIS A 68 -11.60 19.00 -6.13
N ILE A 69 -11.71 18.57 -4.87
CA ILE A 69 -12.99 18.20 -4.25
C ILE A 69 -13.65 19.48 -3.73
N ASN A 70 -14.94 19.67 -4.04
CA ASN A 70 -15.70 20.82 -3.53
C ASN A 70 -16.45 20.48 -2.23
N ASP A 71 -16.83 19.23 -2.05
CA ASP A 71 -17.59 18.75 -0.89
C ASP A 71 -16.69 18.59 0.35
N ASN A 72 -16.95 19.38 1.39
CA ASN A 72 -16.21 19.35 2.63
C ASN A 72 -16.43 18.06 3.44
N GLU A 73 -17.61 17.44 3.35
CA GLU A 73 -17.86 16.16 4.02
C GLU A 73 -16.97 15.06 3.42
N LEU A 74 -16.87 15.03 2.09
CA LEU A 74 -15.98 14.07 1.40
C LEU A 74 -14.50 14.32 1.72
N LYS A 75 -14.08 15.59 1.86
CA LYS A 75 -12.71 15.91 2.30
C LYS A 75 -12.44 15.39 3.71
N ASN A 76 -13.33 15.69 4.65
CA ASN A 76 -13.20 15.25 6.04
C ASN A 76 -13.19 13.72 6.15
N LEU A 77 -14.02 13.05 5.35
CA LEU A 77 -14.01 11.60 5.23
C LEU A 77 -12.63 11.09 4.79
N LEU A 78 -12.07 11.60 3.69
CA LEU A 78 -10.75 11.16 3.21
C LEU A 78 -9.62 11.48 4.19
N PHE A 79 -9.63 12.68 4.79
CA PHE A 79 -8.65 13.05 5.81
C PHE A 79 -8.72 12.15 7.03
N SER A 80 -9.92 11.82 7.51
CA SER A 80 -10.09 10.93 8.67
C SER A 80 -9.49 9.56 8.42
N PHE A 81 -9.74 8.98 7.24
CA PHE A 81 -9.18 7.69 6.84
C PHE A 81 -7.65 7.73 6.74
N VAL A 82 -7.11 8.66 5.96
CA VAL A 82 -5.66 8.71 5.72
C VAL A 82 -4.90 9.03 7.02
N SER A 83 -5.43 9.93 7.84
CA SER A 83 -4.84 10.25 9.15
C SER A 83 -4.84 9.03 10.07
N ALA A 84 -5.95 8.29 10.14
CA ALA A 84 -6.03 7.08 10.96
C ALA A 84 -5.01 6.02 10.51
N ILE A 85 -4.92 5.74 9.21
CA ILE A 85 -3.98 4.74 8.68
C ILE A 85 -2.53 5.18 8.89
N ASN A 86 -2.21 6.46 8.75
CA ASN A 86 -0.88 7.00 9.04
C ASN A 86 -0.50 6.81 10.52
N LEU A 87 -1.39 7.18 11.43
CA LEU A 87 -1.15 7.04 12.87
C LEU A 87 -1.00 5.56 13.26
N ALA A 88 -1.87 4.71 12.73
CA ALA A 88 -1.83 3.26 12.93
C ALA A 88 -0.57 2.59 12.34
N SER A 89 0.07 3.22 11.35
CA SER A 89 1.31 2.75 10.71
C SER A 89 2.57 3.42 11.26
N SER A 90 2.46 4.22 12.33
CA SER A 90 3.60 4.85 12.98
C SER A 90 4.57 3.79 13.55
N ASN A 91 5.85 4.15 13.67
CA ASN A 91 6.84 3.30 14.35
C ASN A 91 6.55 3.14 15.83
N TYR A 92 5.86 4.11 16.43
CA TYR A 92 5.47 4.09 17.83
C TYR A 92 4.00 4.47 17.95
N VAL A 93 3.23 3.62 18.62
CA VAL A 93 1.79 3.75 18.80
C VAL A 93 1.50 3.79 20.30
N THR A 94 1.07 4.94 20.81
CA THR A 94 0.66 5.12 22.20
C THR A 94 -0.83 4.79 22.38
N VAL A 95 -1.26 4.59 23.63
CA VAL A 95 -2.70 4.43 23.97
C VAL A 95 -3.51 5.62 23.44
N GLU A 96 -3.03 6.85 23.61
CA GLU A 96 -3.65 8.06 23.06
C GLU A 96 -3.78 8.01 21.52
N THR A 97 -2.74 7.52 20.84
CA THR A 97 -2.78 7.36 19.37
C THR A 97 -3.84 6.34 18.96
N ILE A 98 -3.98 5.24 19.71
CA ILE A 98 -4.98 4.20 19.47
C ILE A 98 -6.39 4.77 19.63
N GLU A 99 -6.65 5.55 20.67
CA GLU A 99 -7.94 6.22 20.88
C GLU A 99 -8.27 7.21 19.76
N ILE A 100 -7.28 7.95 19.25
CA ILE A 100 -7.46 8.85 18.11
C ILE A 100 -7.80 8.04 16.85
N VAL A 101 -7.08 6.95 16.59
CA VAL A 101 -7.35 6.05 15.45
C VAL A 101 -8.77 5.49 15.54
N GLU A 102 -9.20 5.04 16.72
CA GLU A 102 -10.55 4.53 16.94
C GLU A 102 -11.61 5.60 16.60
N LYS A 103 -11.44 6.82 17.10
CA LYS A 103 -12.37 7.94 16.82
C LYS A 103 -12.43 8.27 15.33
N LEU A 104 -11.27 8.34 14.67
CA LEU A 104 -11.19 8.65 13.24
C LEU A 104 -11.82 7.56 12.36
N LEU A 105 -11.58 6.28 12.67
CA LEU A 105 -12.14 5.17 11.89
C LEU A 105 -13.64 4.99 12.15
N ASN A 106 -14.11 5.19 13.38
CA ASN A 106 -15.54 5.24 13.67
C ASN A 106 -16.23 6.36 12.88
N TYR A 107 -15.66 7.57 12.88
CA TYR A 107 -16.17 8.69 12.08
C TYR A 107 -16.19 8.33 10.59
N PHE A 108 -15.08 7.78 10.07
CA PHE A 108 -14.99 7.37 8.66
C PHE A 108 -16.08 6.38 8.29
N VAL A 109 -16.25 5.29 9.05
CA VAL A 109 -17.21 4.22 8.73
C VAL A 109 -18.65 4.74 8.77
N GLN A 110 -18.99 5.58 9.76
CA GLN A 110 -20.33 6.18 9.87
C GLN A 110 -20.62 7.12 8.70
N ARG A 111 -19.70 8.02 8.37
CA ARG A 111 -19.86 8.98 7.28
C ARG A 111 -19.82 8.31 5.91
N PHE A 112 -19.00 7.28 5.75
CA PHE A 112 -18.94 6.46 4.54
C PHE A 112 -20.31 5.85 4.23
N GLN A 113 -20.96 5.26 5.24
CA GLN A 113 -22.30 4.71 5.07
C GLN A 113 -23.33 5.77 4.68
N GLN A 114 -23.26 6.97 5.27
CA GLN A 114 -24.19 8.06 4.97
C GLN A 114 -24.03 8.58 3.53
N ILE A 115 -22.79 8.74 3.08
CA ILE A 115 -22.48 9.32 1.76
C ILE A 115 -22.71 8.31 0.63
N PHE A 116 -22.20 7.08 0.79
CA PHE A 116 -22.24 6.08 -0.27
C PHE A 116 -23.43 5.12 -0.16
N GLY A 117 -23.99 4.96 1.04
CA GLY A 117 -25.14 4.07 1.32
C GLY A 117 -24.73 2.67 1.77
N ILE A 118 -25.66 1.97 2.42
CA ILE A 118 -25.42 0.66 3.06
C ILE A 118 -24.96 -0.42 2.07
N ARG A 119 -25.37 -0.33 0.81
CA ARG A 119 -24.97 -1.29 -0.26
C ARG A 119 -23.45 -1.29 -0.53
N HIS A 120 -22.72 -0.27 -0.07
CA HIS A 120 -21.27 -0.15 -0.21
C HIS A 120 -20.50 -0.52 1.07
N MET A 121 -21.21 -0.85 2.15
CA MET A 121 -20.63 -1.28 3.42
C MET A 121 -20.14 -2.72 3.35
N SER A 122 -19.01 -2.91 2.68
CA SER A 122 -18.36 -4.22 2.60
C SER A 122 -17.73 -4.63 3.93
N SER A 123 -17.42 -5.92 4.07
CA SER A 123 -16.66 -6.44 5.21
C SER A 123 -15.37 -5.64 5.44
N ASN A 124 -14.66 -5.24 4.38
CA ASN A 124 -13.43 -4.45 4.50
C ASN A 124 -13.66 -3.08 5.15
N ILE A 125 -14.82 -2.45 4.91
CA ILE A 125 -15.17 -1.17 5.54
C ILE A 125 -15.50 -1.40 7.02
N HIS A 126 -16.25 -2.44 7.35
CA HIS A 126 -16.54 -2.79 8.74
C HIS A 126 -15.30 -3.20 9.53
N SER A 127 -14.35 -3.91 8.91
CA SER A 127 -13.10 -4.31 9.54
C SER A 127 -12.27 -3.12 10.04
N LEU A 128 -12.46 -1.92 9.49
CA LEU A 128 -11.79 -0.71 9.98
C LEU A 128 -12.14 -0.38 11.43
N LEU A 129 -13.35 -0.76 11.89
CA LEU A 129 -13.78 -0.58 13.28
C LEU A 129 -12.95 -1.40 14.27
N HIS A 130 -12.22 -2.42 13.80
CA HIS A 130 -11.42 -3.31 14.65
C HIS A 130 -9.92 -3.02 14.60
N VAL A 131 -9.48 -2.05 13.79
CA VAL A 131 -8.05 -1.73 13.64
C VAL A 131 -7.43 -1.31 14.97
N HIS A 132 -8.12 -0.52 15.79
CA HIS A 132 -7.62 -0.07 17.09
C HIS A 132 -7.36 -1.25 18.04
N GLN A 133 -8.21 -2.29 18.06
CA GLN A 133 -7.99 -3.52 18.81
C GLN A 133 -6.73 -4.26 18.33
N GLY A 134 -6.54 -4.32 17.02
CA GLY A 134 -5.32 -4.85 16.40
C GLY A 134 -4.07 -4.09 16.85
N LEU A 135 -4.14 -2.76 16.93
CA LEU A 135 -3.03 -1.93 17.44
C LEU A 135 -2.69 -2.23 18.90
N SER A 136 -3.70 -2.39 19.76
CA SER A 136 -3.49 -2.71 21.18
C SER A 136 -2.86 -4.08 21.40
N VAL A 137 -3.18 -5.07 20.57
CA VAL A 137 -2.73 -6.46 20.74
C VAL A 137 -1.44 -6.76 19.98
N MET A 138 -1.32 -6.30 18.74
CA MET A 138 -0.24 -6.67 17.80
C MET A 138 0.74 -5.53 17.51
N GLY A 139 0.44 -4.31 17.95
CA GLY A 139 1.24 -3.12 17.62
C GLY A 139 0.91 -2.53 16.25
N PRO A 140 1.82 -1.75 15.63
CA PRO A 140 1.56 -1.01 14.40
C PRO A 140 1.07 -1.87 13.22
N LEU A 141 0.27 -1.28 12.32
CA LEU A 141 -0.31 -1.96 11.15
C LEU A 141 0.71 -2.69 10.28
N TRP A 142 1.91 -2.15 10.12
CA TRP A 142 2.94 -2.75 9.28
C TRP A 142 3.47 -4.07 9.84
N PHE A 143 3.28 -4.35 11.12
CA PHE A 143 3.74 -5.57 11.78
C PHE A 143 3.00 -6.83 11.31
N TYR A 144 1.70 -6.71 11.05
CA TYR A 144 0.83 -7.82 10.59
C TYR A 144 0.28 -7.60 9.18
N SER A 145 0.90 -6.68 8.44
CA SER A 145 0.54 -6.39 7.05
C SER A 145 1.09 -7.46 6.11
N THR A 146 0.27 -7.91 5.15
CA THR A 146 0.70 -8.87 4.11
C THR A 146 1.59 -8.24 3.04
N PHE A 147 1.67 -6.90 2.96
CA PHE A 147 2.41 -6.19 1.91
C PHE A 147 3.90 -6.57 1.84
N SER A 148 4.55 -6.77 2.98
CA SER A 148 5.97 -7.16 3.02
C SER A 148 6.18 -8.57 2.47
N PHE A 149 5.25 -9.48 2.79
CA PHE A 149 5.30 -10.86 2.33
C PHE A 149 5.03 -10.96 0.82
N GLU A 150 4.05 -10.23 0.29
CA GLU A 150 3.76 -10.19 -1.15
C GLU A 150 4.96 -9.71 -1.98
N GLY A 151 5.74 -8.76 -1.45
CA GLY A 151 6.96 -8.28 -2.09
C GLY A 151 8.01 -9.39 -2.20
N ILE A 152 8.30 -10.06 -1.08
CA ILE A 152 9.28 -11.15 -1.01
C ILE A 152 8.85 -12.33 -1.87
N ASP A 153 7.58 -12.73 -1.82
CA ASP A 153 7.04 -13.82 -2.64
C ASP A 153 7.22 -13.54 -4.13
N LYS A 154 6.95 -12.31 -4.57
CA LYS A 154 7.15 -11.91 -5.96
C LYS A 154 8.61 -12.00 -6.39
N ASP A 155 9.53 -11.54 -5.54
CA ASP A 155 10.96 -11.57 -5.82
C ASP A 155 11.47 -13.02 -5.85
N LEU A 156 11.07 -13.84 -4.88
CA LEU A 156 11.43 -15.26 -4.83
C LEU A 156 10.93 -16.03 -6.07
N VAL A 157 9.68 -15.83 -6.48
CA VAL A 157 9.13 -16.49 -7.67
C VAL A 157 9.86 -16.04 -8.95
N SER A 158 10.28 -14.78 -9.04
CA SER A 158 11.03 -14.28 -10.21
C SER A 158 12.40 -14.93 -10.42
N THR A 159 12.99 -15.50 -9.35
CA THR A 159 14.25 -16.24 -9.45
C THR A 159 14.08 -17.65 -10.03
N VAL A 160 12.85 -18.15 -10.14
CA VAL A 160 12.53 -19.49 -10.66
C VAL A 160 12.21 -19.40 -12.15
N HIS A 161 13.06 -20.02 -12.99
CA HIS A 161 13.00 -19.87 -14.45
C HIS A 161 12.54 -21.14 -15.18
N GLY A 162 12.18 -22.21 -14.44
CA GLY A 162 11.76 -23.49 -15.01
C GLY A 162 10.45 -24.02 -14.44
N THR A 163 9.70 -24.76 -15.26
CA THR A 163 8.43 -25.40 -14.89
C THR A 163 8.60 -26.75 -14.19
N THR A 164 9.76 -27.38 -14.33
CA THR A 164 10.11 -28.64 -13.67
C THR A 164 10.74 -28.40 -12.30
N GLU A 165 10.33 -29.19 -11.30
CA GLU A 165 10.89 -29.15 -9.93
C GLU A 165 10.83 -27.76 -9.27
N PHE A 166 9.76 -26.99 -9.55
CA PHE A 166 9.53 -25.65 -9.01
C PHE A 166 9.80 -25.54 -7.51
N ALA A 167 9.29 -26.51 -6.72
CA ALA A 167 9.49 -26.55 -5.28
C ALA A 167 10.98 -26.65 -4.89
N LYS A 168 11.78 -27.48 -5.58
CA LYS A 168 13.22 -27.62 -5.30
C LYS A 168 13.98 -26.35 -5.68
N GLN A 169 13.60 -25.70 -6.79
CA GLN A 169 14.20 -24.43 -7.21
C GLN A 169 13.92 -23.34 -6.18
N LEU A 170 12.66 -23.23 -5.73
CA LEU A 170 12.25 -22.26 -4.72
C LEU A 170 12.97 -22.47 -3.39
N ILE A 171 13.05 -23.72 -2.90
CA ILE A 171 13.76 -24.07 -1.67
C ILE A 171 15.24 -23.69 -1.77
N ARG A 172 15.90 -24.00 -2.89
CA ARG A 172 17.31 -23.66 -3.11
C ARG A 172 17.53 -22.15 -3.09
N GLN A 173 16.66 -21.38 -3.74
CA GLN A 173 16.76 -19.91 -3.75
C GLN A 173 16.51 -19.31 -2.37
N HIS A 174 15.54 -19.83 -1.62
CA HIS A 174 15.28 -19.39 -0.25
C HIS A 174 16.48 -19.66 0.68
N ILE A 175 17.13 -20.82 0.57
CA ILE A 175 18.34 -21.14 1.33
C ILE A 175 19.47 -20.15 0.99
N LEU A 176 19.73 -19.91 -0.30
CA LEU A 176 20.76 -18.95 -0.73
C LEU A 176 20.48 -17.52 -0.24
N TYR A 177 19.22 -17.09 -0.28
CA TYR A 177 18.79 -15.79 0.25
C TYR A 177 18.96 -15.70 1.76
N ARG A 178 18.64 -16.76 2.50
CA ARG A 178 18.85 -16.82 3.96
C ARG A 178 20.32 -16.76 4.31
N ASP A 179 21.16 -17.52 3.61
CA ASP A 179 22.60 -17.59 3.86
C ASP A 179 23.27 -16.24 3.58
N SER A 180 22.88 -15.54 2.51
CA SER A 180 23.39 -14.19 2.22
C SER A 180 23.02 -13.18 3.32
N LEU A 181 21.80 -13.23 3.87
CA LEU A 181 21.39 -12.40 4.99
C LEU A 181 22.21 -12.67 6.27
N VAL A 182 22.57 -13.93 6.53
CA VAL A 182 23.36 -14.31 7.71
C VAL A 182 24.83 -13.89 7.56
N LEU A 183 25.39 -13.99 6.35
CA LEU A 183 26.78 -13.64 6.06
C LEU A 183 26.99 -12.12 5.98
N HIS A 184 26.00 -11.35 5.51
CA HIS A 184 26.10 -9.89 5.32
C HIS A 184 25.40 -9.07 6.42
N LYS A 185 25.34 -9.60 7.65
CA LYS A 185 24.62 -9.04 8.83
C LYS A 185 24.91 -7.56 9.19
N HIS A 186 25.89 -6.90 8.57
CA HIS A 186 26.36 -5.57 8.98
C HIS A 186 26.14 -4.41 8.00
N GLU A 187 25.56 -4.61 6.82
CA GLU A 187 25.34 -3.50 5.87
C GLU A 187 23.87 -3.36 5.45
N SER A 188 23.30 -2.20 5.79
CA SER A 188 21.91 -1.79 5.60
C SER A 188 21.44 -1.79 4.14
N TYR A 189 20.40 -2.57 3.84
CA TYR A 189 19.43 -2.43 2.71
C TYR A 189 19.98 -2.36 1.25
N PRO A 190 19.09 -2.43 0.24
CA PRO A 190 18.99 -3.47 -0.79
C PRO A 190 19.89 -3.22 -2.03
N LEU A 191 21.01 -2.52 -1.88
CA LEU A 191 21.88 -2.16 -3.03
C LEU A 191 22.91 -3.26 -3.33
N ILE A 192 23.40 -3.97 -2.31
CA ILE A 192 24.40 -5.03 -2.47
C ILE A 192 23.77 -6.33 -3.00
N LEU A 193 22.48 -6.57 -2.72
CA LEU A 193 21.77 -7.72 -3.27
C LEU A 193 21.57 -7.62 -4.79
N PHE A 194 21.51 -6.39 -5.32
CA PHE A 194 21.42 -6.11 -6.74
C PHE A 194 22.76 -6.38 -7.45
N THR A 195 23.88 -5.92 -6.88
CA THR A 195 25.22 -6.20 -7.42
C THR A 195 25.59 -7.68 -7.35
N PHE A 196 25.14 -8.40 -6.31
CA PHE A 196 25.33 -9.86 -6.23
C PHE A 196 24.48 -10.63 -7.26
N ASN A 197 23.27 -10.15 -7.57
CA ASN A 197 22.44 -10.73 -8.63
C ASN A 197 23.04 -10.49 -10.03
N GLU A 198 23.62 -9.31 -10.30
CA GLU A 198 24.34 -9.02 -11.54
C GLU A 198 25.58 -9.94 -11.70
N GLU A 199 26.37 -10.15 -10.65
CA GLU A 199 27.51 -11.10 -10.68
C GLU A 199 27.09 -12.55 -10.92
N LEU A 200 25.92 -12.96 -10.41
CA LEU A 200 25.35 -14.30 -10.66
C LEU A 200 24.80 -14.45 -12.09
N LEU A 201 24.34 -13.36 -12.70
CA LEU A 201 23.89 -13.33 -14.10
C LEU A 201 25.07 -13.34 -15.08
N ASP A 202 26.15 -12.62 -14.77
CA ASP A 202 27.39 -12.63 -15.58
C ASP A 202 28.07 -14.00 -15.61
N ARG A 203 28.01 -14.77 -14.51
CA ARG A 203 28.47 -16.17 -14.48
C ARG A 203 27.68 -17.11 -15.39
N LYS A 204 26.49 -16.73 -15.86
CA LYS A 204 25.72 -17.51 -16.85
C LYS A 204 26.04 -17.17 -18.30
N GLN A 205 26.68 -16.03 -18.58
CA GLN A 205 27.05 -15.63 -19.96
C GLN A 205 28.43 -16.15 -20.40
N GLN A 206 29.21 -16.74 -19.49
CA GLN A 206 30.54 -17.34 -19.76
C GLN A 206 30.51 -18.87 -19.89
N LYS A 207 29.35 -19.47 -20.17
CA LYS A 207 29.20 -20.88 -20.56
C LYS A 207 28.47 -20.98 -21.88
#